data_AF-A0A419F3Z2-F1
#
_entry.id   AF-A0A419F3Z2-F1
#
_cell.length_a   1.000
_cell.length_b   1.000
_cell.length_c   1.000
_cell.angle_alpha   90.00
_cell.angle_beta   90.00
_cell.angle_gamma   90.00
#
_symmetry.space_group_name_H-M   'P 1'
#
loop_
_entity.id
_entity.type
_entity.pdbx_description
1 polymer ?
#
loop_
_entity_poly.entity_id
_entity_poly.type
_entity_poly.pdbx_seq_one_letter_code
_entity_poly.pdbx_strand_id
1 'polypeptide(L)'
;MAGNLSRANELNTGKGIIVKTITVLGIGFLIIPLIILVFYSFNSSRVVTIWEGFSLKWYKAVIDDRTLWTAIKNSLIVAIATSLIATTLGTLAALAIGKYKFKGKKVFLNFLYIPMILPELIFGIALLILFITISLPLGLLTIIIAHVTFSIPFVAVEVLSKVGSLDRNLEEASMDLGANKWKTFYKVILPQISAGVISGALFAFTMSLDDFVITFFTAGTGVTTLPLKIYSLVKMGITPAINAISSILIVITMLIILSINSLHKIKEAGKGLKRTFAAAGILFAGLFLFLVFQKDNTQQLFISNFADYLSDEVVKDFEKEYGITVTLDYFNDNEELLAKMKMGANKSDVILATDFMVRIMISEGLLARIDTTIVPNIKYIDPAFRRLDYDPGENYHIPYTYGYSGLFYNGNNIKDTSMSWNILFEKKYDGRILLVDDMREVLNIGYRLNNYRMKDRKSDELQAALSTLIKLKPHVKKFDNNIGGDYLVAGEVDLVHNWNGSYLLLKREHPEFKFAVPEEGAFFFVDNFCITANAANRKNAELFLNYILRPEVAAKNMTKILYLMPNTGMDKYLDAKTKEIINSVPKDVMNRLEFSPELGDFMMELEKAWTKLKSN
;
A
#
# COMPACT_ATOMS: atom_id res chain seq x y z
N MET A 1 24.13 43.05 20.06
CA MET A 1 23.71 41.79 20.73
C MET A 1 24.37 40.52 20.18
N ALA A 2 24.77 40.45 18.90
CA ALA A 2 25.43 39.26 18.32
C ALA A 2 26.84 38.95 18.89
N GLY A 3 27.60 39.97 19.32
CA GLY A 3 28.97 39.79 19.84
C GLY A 3 29.09 39.14 21.23
N ASN A 4 28.01 39.13 22.03
CA ASN A 4 28.00 38.49 23.35
C ASN A 4 27.57 37.01 23.30
N LEU A 5 27.06 36.53 22.17
CA LEU A 5 26.65 35.12 22.00
C LEU A 5 27.85 34.20 21.70
N SER A 6 28.93 34.71 21.09
CA SER A 6 30.10 33.88 20.77
C SER A 6 30.94 33.54 22.01
N ARG A 7 31.13 34.50 22.93
CA ARG A 7 31.95 34.32 24.15
C ARG A 7 31.32 33.41 25.21
N ALA A 8 29.99 33.29 25.24
CA ALA A 8 29.30 32.41 26.20
C ALA A 8 29.35 30.91 25.80
N ASN A 9 29.58 30.62 24.51
CA ASN A 9 29.72 29.25 24.02
C ASN A 9 31.08 28.61 24.33
N GLU A 10 32.10 29.42 24.63
CA GLU A 10 33.45 28.94 24.97
C GLU A 10 33.56 28.41 26.42
N LEU A 11 32.62 28.76 27.30
CA LEU A 11 32.67 28.44 28.74
C LEU A 11 31.63 27.42 29.22
N ASN A 12 30.86 26.79 28.32
CA ASN A 12 29.99 25.64 28.59
C ASN A 12 29.10 25.75 29.86
N THR A 13 28.63 26.95 30.24
CA THR A 13 27.93 27.19 31.52
C THR A 13 26.54 27.85 31.38
N GLY A 14 25.98 27.99 30.18
CA GLY A 14 24.58 28.42 29.98
C GLY A 14 24.14 28.49 28.51
N LYS A 15 22.83 28.30 28.24
CA LYS A 15 22.11 28.21 26.93
C LYS A 15 22.66 27.24 25.87
N GLY A 16 23.97 27.12 25.69
CA GLY A 16 24.62 26.15 24.81
C GLY A 16 24.45 24.70 25.26
N ILE A 17 24.40 24.43 26.56
CA ILE A 17 24.03 23.10 27.08
C ILE A 17 22.57 22.78 26.72
N ILE A 18 21.65 23.71 26.94
CA ILE A 18 20.23 23.51 26.62
C ILE A 18 20.04 23.25 25.13
N VAL A 19 20.69 24.03 24.25
CA VAL A 19 20.64 23.81 22.80
C VAL A 19 21.26 22.46 22.42
N LYS A 20 22.43 22.09 22.97
CA LYS A 20 23.05 20.77 22.74
C LYS A 20 22.13 19.64 23.20
N THR A 21 21.52 19.77 24.38
CA THR A 21 20.57 18.79 24.92
C THR A 21 19.34 18.66 24.04
N ILE A 22 18.73 19.78 23.61
CA ILE A 22 17.58 19.77 22.69
C ILE A 22 17.97 19.12 21.36
N THR A 23 19.13 19.46 20.79
CA THR A 23 19.63 18.86 19.54
C THR A 23 19.86 17.36 19.71
N VAL A 24 20.51 16.92 20.79
CA VAL A 24 20.75 15.49 21.05
C VAL A 24 19.46 14.74 21.29
N LEU A 25 18.52 15.29 22.07
CA LEU A 25 17.20 14.69 22.29
C LEU A 25 16.40 14.64 20.99
N GLY A 26 16.45 15.69 20.16
CA GLY A 26 15.80 15.72 18.85
C GLY A 26 16.36 14.68 17.89
N ILE A 27 17.69 14.58 17.78
CA ILE A 27 18.36 13.55 16.99
C ILE A 27 18.03 12.15 17.53
N GLY A 28 18.07 11.97 18.85
CA GLY A 28 17.70 10.71 19.50
C GLY A 28 16.26 10.32 19.21
N PHE A 29 15.32 11.26 19.31
CA PHE A 29 13.91 11.04 18.99
C PHE A 29 13.69 10.58 17.55
N LEU A 30 14.48 11.09 16.59
CA LEU A 30 14.40 10.68 15.18
C LEU A 30 15.10 9.32 14.91
N ILE A 31 16.23 9.04 15.57
CA ILE A 31 17.06 7.86 15.27
C ILE A 31 16.65 6.63 16.07
N ILE A 32 16.23 6.78 17.33
CA ILE A 32 15.88 5.65 18.21
C ILE A 32 14.79 4.75 17.59
N PRO A 33 13.67 5.27 17.04
CA PRO A 33 12.67 4.43 16.39
C PRO A 33 13.22 3.63 15.21
N LEU A 34 14.16 4.20 14.44
CA LEU A 34 14.83 3.50 13.33
C LEU A 34 15.73 2.38 13.84
N ILE A 35 16.46 2.59 14.93
CA ILE A 35 17.28 1.55 15.56
C ILE A 35 16.39 0.42 16.10
N ILE A 36 15.27 0.76 16.75
CA ILE A 36 14.29 -0.22 17.25
C ILE A 36 13.74 -1.04 16.08
N LEU A 37 13.36 -0.38 14.99
CA LEU A 37 12.89 -1.04 13.79
C LEU A 37 13.94 -2.02 13.24
N VAL A 38 15.20 -1.60 13.14
CA VAL A 38 16.31 -2.45 12.67
C VAL A 38 16.59 -3.60 13.64
N PHE A 39 16.41 -3.39 14.93
CA PHE A 39 16.52 -4.46 15.91
C PHE A 39 15.40 -5.50 15.73
N TYR A 40 14.16 -5.06 15.62
CA TYR A 40 13.01 -5.95 15.43
C TYR A 40 12.95 -6.60 14.05
N SER A 41 13.72 -6.16 13.04
CA SER A 41 13.83 -6.92 11.78
C SER A 41 14.52 -8.27 11.94
N PHE A 42 15.24 -8.48 13.05
CA PHE A 42 15.82 -9.78 13.41
C PHE A 42 14.91 -10.62 14.30
N ASN A 43 13.67 -10.22 14.57
CA ASN A 43 12.77 -10.96 15.45
C ASN A 43 12.31 -12.28 14.81
N SER A 44 12.39 -13.39 15.54
CA SER A 44 11.87 -14.68 15.12
C SER A 44 10.35 -14.80 15.22
N SER A 45 9.66 -13.93 15.94
CA SER A 45 8.20 -13.93 16.01
C SER A 45 7.55 -13.46 14.69
N ARG A 46 6.26 -13.76 14.50
CA ARG A 46 5.40 -13.14 13.48
C ARG A 46 4.81 -11.82 13.97
N VAL A 47 4.65 -11.66 15.28
CA VAL A 47 4.15 -10.44 15.91
C VAL A 47 5.32 -9.50 16.16
N VAL A 48 5.27 -8.26 15.66
CA VAL A 48 6.39 -7.31 15.81
C VAL A 48 6.64 -6.94 17.28
N THR A 49 5.59 -6.89 18.10
CA THR A 49 5.67 -6.39 19.48
C THR A 49 6.22 -7.41 20.48
N ILE A 50 6.31 -8.69 20.12
CA ILE A 50 6.74 -9.77 21.02
C ILE A 50 8.08 -10.29 20.54
N TRP A 51 9.14 -10.06 21.32
CA TRP A 51 10.46 -10.59 21.01
C TRP A 51 10.55 -12.08 21.40
N GLU A 52 10.71 -12.96 20.41
CA GLU A 52 10.85 -14.41 20.64
C GLU A 52 12.28 -14.92 20.46
N GLY A 53 13.13 -14.18 19.76
CA GLY A 53 14.50 -14.61 19.44
C GLY A 53 15.08 -13.96 18.18
N PHE A 54 16.34 -14.27 17.88
CA PHE A 54 17.05 -13.76 16.71
C PHE A 54 16.84 -14.67 15.49
N SER A 55 16.54 -14.10 14.32
CA SER A 55 16.37 -14.81 13.06
C SER A 55 16.63 -13.94 11.83
N LEU A 56 17.17 -14.54 10.76
CA LEU A 56 17.32 -13.92 9.44
C LEU A 56 16.19 -14.32 8.46
N LYS A 57 15.16 -15.03 8.94
CA LYS A 57 14.10 -15.59 8.09
C LYS A 57 13.39 -14.53 7.24
N TRP A 58 13.22 -13.33 7.79
CA TRP A 58 12.53 -12.22 7.12
C TRP A 58 13.36 -11.59 6.01
N TYR A 59 14.67 -11.51 6.17
CA TYR A 59 15.57 -11.10 5.09
C TYR A 59 15.56 -12.09 3.94
N LYS A 60 15.51 -13.40 4.24
CA LYS A 60 15.35 -14.43 3.21
C LYS A 60 13.99 -14.30 2.49
N ALA A 61 12.91 -14.12 3.24
CA ALA A 61 11.58 -13.90 2.65
C ALA A 61 11.55 -12.67 1.73
N VAL A 62 12.22 -11.59 2.11
CA VAL A 62 12.40 -10.37 1.31
C VAL A 62 13.21 -10.63 0.04
N ILE A 63 14.31 -11.39 0.14
CA ILE A 63 15.15 -11.72 -1.02
C ILE A 63 14.39 -12.61 -2.03
N ASP A 64 13.55 -13.52 -1.54
CA ASP A 64 12.78 -14.45 -2.36
C ASP A 64 11.48 -13.85 -2.95
N ASP A 65 11.17 -12.58 -2.63
CA ASP A 65 10.02 -11.83 -3.15
C ASP A 65 10.38 -11.09 -4.45
N ARG A 66 10.03 -11.69 -5.59
CA ARG A 66 10.21 -11.09 -6.92
C ARG A 66 9.45 -9.77 -7.08
N THR A 67 8.26 -9.67 -6.50
CA THR A 67 7.42 -8.46 -6.63
C THR A 67 8.07 -7.28 -5.92
N LEU A 68 8.74 -7.53 -4.80
CA LEU A 68 9.51 -6.50 -4.10
C LEU A 68 10.72 -6.04 -4.91
N TRP A 69 11.47 -6.94 -5.54
CA TRP A 69 12.58 -6.56 -6.43
C TRP A 69 12.11 -5.76 -7.64
N THR A 70 10.97 -6.12 -8.23
CA THR A 70 10.33 -5.32 -9.29
C THR A 70 9.95 -3.94 -8.77
N ALA A 71 9.40 -3.83 -7.56
CA ALA A 71 9.06 -2.56 -6.94
C ALA A 71 10.28 -1.68 -6.67
N ILE A 72 11.39 -2.25 -6.18
CA ILE A 72 12.67 -1.57 -6.00
C ILE A 72 13.20 -1.06 -7.35
N LYS A 73 13.21 -1.92 -8.38
CA LYS A 73 13.63 -1.56 -9.74
C LYS A 73 12.81 -0.40 -10.30
N ASN A 74 11.49 -0.49 -10.22
CA ASN A 74 10.57 0.56 -10.69
C ASN A 74 10.83 1.89 -9.98
N SER A 75 11.01 1.86 -8.66
CA SER A 75 11.28 3.07 -7.86
C SER A 75 12.60 3.74 -8.24
N LEU A 76 13.66 2.95 -8.44
CA LEU A 76 14.96 3.47 -8.87
C LEU A 76 14.89 4.06 -10.29
N ILE A 77 14.19 3.40 -11.21
CA ILE A 77 13.96 3.93 -12.57
C ILE A 77 13.25 5.28 -12.50
N VAL A 78 12.14 5.35 -11.76
CA VAL A 78 11.35 6.58 -11.61
C VAL A 78 12.18 7.68 -10.93
N ALA A 79 12.87 7.38 -9.83
CA ALA A 79 13.66 8.35 -9.08
C ALA A 79 14.84 8.91 -9.88
N ILE A 80 15.54 8.06 -10.64
CA ILE A 80 16.66 8.50 -11.49
C ILE A 80 16.15 9.31 -12.68
N ALA A 81 15.11 8.84 -13.38
CA ALA A 81 14.53 9.56 -14.50
C ALA A 81 14.00 10.93 -14.06
N THR A 82 13.27 10.96 -12.94
CA THR A 82 12.77 12.20 -12.35
C THR A 82 13.90 13.14 -11.98
N SER A 83 14.91 12.65 -11.26
CA SER A 83 16.07 13.45 -10.88
C SER A 83 16.76 14.09 -12.10
N LEU A 84 17.05 13.31 -13.14
CA LEU A 84 17.73 13.81 -14.34
C LEU A 84 16.90 14.83 -15.12
N ILE A 85 15.62 14.52 -15.36
CA ILE A 85 14.73 15.37 -16.17
C ILE A 85 14.36 16.64 -15.40
N ALA A 86 13.92 16.52 -14.14
CA ALA A 86 13.57 17.65 -13.31
C ALA A 86 14.77 18.55 -13.02
N THR A 87 15.97 17.99 -12.80
CA THR A 87 17.20 18.78 -12.63
C THR A 87 17.50 19.62 -13.86
N THR A 88 17.38 19.01 -15.03
CA THR A 88 17.63 19.67 -16.30
C THR A 88 16.64 20.81 -16.51
N LEU A 89 15.34 20.51 -16.44
CA LEU A 89 14.27 21.50 -16.67
C LEU A 89 14.25 22.59 -15.58
N GLY A 90 14.43 22.22 -14.32
CA GLY A 90 14.49 23.15 -13.19
C GLY A 90 15.72 24.07 -13.25
N THR A 91 16.89 23.54 -13.62
CA THR A 91 18.10 24.36 -13.82
C THR A 91 17.91 25.36 -14.96
N LEU A 92 17.31 24.93 -16.07
CA LEU A 92 16.98 25.82 -17.20
C LEU A 92 15.99 26.91 -16.78
N ALA A 93 14.96 26.56 -16.02
CA ALA A 93 14.00 27.53 -15.47
C ALA A 93 14.68 28.52 -14.51
N ALA A 94 15.54 28.04 -13.61
CA ALA A 94 16.30 28.87 -12.68
C ALA A 94 17.23 29.85 -13.40
N LEU A 95 17.92 29.41 -14.45
CA LEU A 95 18.77 30.29 -15.27
C LEU A 95 17.94 31.30 -16.06
N ALA A 96 16.83 30.88 -16.66
CA ALA A 96 15.91 31.78 -17.35
C ALA A 96 15.41 32.89 -16.42
N ILE A 97 14.99 32.53 -15.20
CA ILE A 97 14.51 33.45 -14.17
C ILE A 97 15.64 34.32 -13.61
N GLY A 98 16.76 33.73 -13.19
CA GLY A 98 17.80 34.45 -12.47
C GLY A 98 18.64 35.37 -13.35
N LYS A 99 18.80 35.00 -14.63
CA LYS A 99 19.72 35.69 -15.55
C LYS A 99 19.03 36.62 -16.53
N TYR A 100 17.83 36.30 -17.00
CA TYR A 100 17.17 37.06 -18.06
C TYR A 100 15.98 37.90 -17.54
N LYS A 101 15.76 39.03 -18.24
CA LYS A 101 14.54 39.83 -18.13
C LYS A 101 13.70 39.56 -19.38
N PHE A 102 12.50 39.02 -19.21
CA PHE A 102 11.58 38.71 -20.31
C PHE A 102 10.13 39.06 -19.95
N LYS A 103 9.32 39.40 -20.96
CA LYS A 103 7.89 39.69 -20.78
C LYS A 103 7.17 38.40 -20.33
N GLY A 104 6.34 38.47 -19.30
CA GLY A 104 5.63 37.31 -18.76
C GLY A 104 6.37 36.54 -17.64
N LYS A 105 7.56 36.99 -17.20
CA LYS A 105 8.32 36.36 -16.10
C LYS A 105 7.50 36.09 -14.83
N LYS A 106 6.62 37.01 -14.43
CA LYS A 106 5.74 36.84 -13.27
C LYS A 106 4.73 35.70 -13.47
N VAL A 107 4.17 35.57 -14.68
CA VAL A 107 3.24 34.49 -15.02
C VAL A 107 3.97 33.15 -15.02
N PHE A 108 5.18 33.10 -15.61
CA PHE A 108 6.03 31.91 -15.58
C PHE A 108 6.37 31.46 -14.15
N LEU A 109 6.75 32.41 -13.28
CA LEU A 109 7.02 32.14 -11.87
C LEU A 109 5.77 31.60 -11.15
N ASN A 110 4.61 32.22 -11.35
CA ASN A 110 3.38 31.74 -10.74
C ASN A 110 3.06 30.31 -11.19
N PHE A 111 3.18 30.01 -12.49
CA PHE A 111 2.97 28.66 -13.03
C PHE A 111 3.95 27.65 -12.43
N LEU A 112 5.22 28.03 -12.30
CA LEU A 112 6.25 27.20 -11.69
C LEU A 112 5.88 26.84 -10.24
N TYR A 113 5.34 27.77 -9.46
CA TYR A 113 4.99 27.54 -8.06
C TYR A 113 3.69 26.78 -7.82
N ILE A 114 2.80 26.63 -8.82
CA ILE A 114 1.50 25.95 -8.62
C ILE A 114 1.65 24.54 -8.02
N PRO A 115 2.47 23.63 -8.59
CA PRO A 115 2.62 22.27 -8.03
C PRO A 115 3.17 22.25 -6.60
N MET A 116 3.92 23.28 -6.19
CA MET A 116 4.51 23.40 -4.86
C MET A 116 3.48 23.83 -3.79
N ILE A 117 2.42 24.53 -4.21
CA ILE A 117 1.38 25.07 -3.31
C ILE A 117 0.19 24.13 -3.20
N LEU A 118 -0.11 23.38 -4.25
CA LEU A 118 -1.22 22.44 -4.24
C LEU A 118 -0.95 21.28 -3.27
N PRO A 119 -1.95 20.83 -2.51
CA PRO A 119 -1.86 19.56 -1.78
C PRO A 119 -1.54 18.43 -2.75
N GLU A 120 -0.58 17.59 -2.37
CA GLU A 120 -0.07 16.47 -3.18
C GLU A 120 -1.19 15.54 -3.69
N LEU A 121 -2.18 15.29 -2.83
CA LEU A 121 -3.38 14.53 -3.16
C LEU A 121 -4.18 15.13 -4.31
N ILE A 122 -4.44 16.45 -4.25
CA ILE A 122 -5.20 17.16 -5.28
C ILE A 122 -4.43 17.15 -6.60
N PHE A 123 -3.11 17.30 -6.52
CA PHE A 123 -2.23 17.26 -7.68
C PHE A 123 -2.22 15.87 -8.34
N GLY A 124 -2.10 14.79 -7.57
CA GLY A 124 -2.16 13.41 -8.06
C GLY A 124 -3.48 13.09 -8.77
N ILE A 125 -4.62 13.45 -8.16
CA ILE A 125 -5.95 13.27 -8.75
C ILE A 125 -6.09 14.08 -10.05
N ALA A 126 -5.63 15.32 -10.07
CA ALA A 126 -5.69 16.16 -11.27
C ALA A 126 -4.89 15.56 -12.44
N LEU A 127 -3.70 15.02 -12.16
CA LEU A 127 -2.88 14.34 -13.18
C LEU A 127 -3.52 13.03 -13.66
N LEU A 128 -4.12 12.25 -12.76
CA LEU A 128 -4.87 11.06 -13.14
C LEU A 128 -6.00 11.41 -14.11
N ILE A 129 -6.82 12.40 -13.77
CA ILE A 129 -7.90 12.88 -14.65
C ILE A 129 -7.34 13.34 -16.00
N LEU A 130 -6.23 14.09 -15.99
CA LEU A 130 -5.56 14.54 -17.21
C LEU A 130 -5.13 13.35 -18.07
N PHE A 131 -4.41 12.38 -17.51
CA PHE A 131 -3.90 11.21 -18.24
C PHE A 131 -5.04 10.38 -18.84
N ILE A 132 -6.12 10.17 -18.09
CA ILE A 132 -7.32 9.50 -18.61
C ILE A 132 -7.94 10.31 -19.76
N THR A 133 -8.08 11.63 -19.60
CA THR A 133 -8.71 12.52 -20.60
C THR A 133 -7.96 12.51 -21.93
N ILE A 134 -6.63 12.45 -21.89
CA ILE A 134 -5.79 12.37 -23.11
C ILE A 134 -5.54 10.92 -23.55
N SER A 135 -6.21 9.94 -22.94
CA SER A 135 -6.04 8.51 -23.20
C SER A 135 -4.60 8.00 -23.07
N LEU A 136 -3.82 8.60 -22.16
CA LEU A 136 -2.47 8.15 -21.84
C LEU A 136 -2.55 6.99 -20.84
N PRO A 137 -2.10 5.77 -21.19
CA PRO A 137 -2.16 4.63 -20.28
C PRO A 137 -1.31 4.86 -19.03
N LEU A 138 -1.89 4.59 -17.86
CA LEU A 138 -1.16 4.63 -16.60
C LEU A 138 -0.05 3.56 -16.57
N GLY A 139 1.10 3.91 -16.02
CA GLY A 139 2.27 3.05 -15.88
C GLY A 139 3.52 3.84 -15.48
N LEU A 140 4.71 3.29 -15.73
CA LEU A 140 5.98 3.96 -15.35
C LEU A 140 6.12 5.36 -15.96
N LEU A 141 5.65 5.57 -17.20
CA LEU A 141 5.76 6.86 -17.87
C LEU A 141 4.92 7.95 -17.19
N THR A 142 3.68 7.64 -16.81
CA THR A 142 2.80 8.60 -16.13
C THR A 142 3.33 8.97 -14.75
N ILE A 143 3.90 7.99 -14.03
CA ILE A 143 4.59 8.25 -12.75
C ILE A 143 5.78 9.20 -12.97
N ILE A 144 6.65 8.93 -13.96
CA ILE A 144 7.80 9.80 -14.27
C ILE A 144 7.34 11.22 -14.63
N ILE A 145 6.34 11.37 -15.50
CA ILE A 145 5.82 12.69 -15.90
C ILE A 145 5.29 13.45 -14.67
N ALA A 146 4.54 12.76 -13.81
CA ALA A 146 3.96 13.34 -12.60
C ALA A 146 5.05 13.81 -11.62
N HIS A 147 6.02 12.94 -11.33
CA HIS A 147 7.12 13.23 -10.41
C HIS A 147 8.05 14.33 -10.95
N VAL A 148 8.33 14.34 -12.25
CA VAL A 148 9.07 15.43 -12.91
C VAL A 148 8.33 16.75 -12.74
N THR A 149 7.02 16.77 -13.04
CA THR A 149 6.20 17.99 -12.96
C THR A 149 6.18 18.54 -11.52
N PHE A 150 6.07 17.66 -10.54
CA PHE A 150 6.11 18.01 -9.13
C PHE A 150 7.50 18.50 -8.68
N SER A 151 8.58 17.89 -9.17
CA SER A 151 9.94 18.16 -8.72
C SER A 151 10.59 19.40 -9.35
N ILE A 152 10.17 19.80 -10.57
CA ILE A 152 10.72 20.97 -11.28
C ILE A 152 10.77 22.25 -10.42
N PRO A 153 9.69 22.69 -9.72
CA PRO A 153 9.75 23.89 -8.89
C PRO A 153 10.81 23.83 -7.81
N PHE A 154 10.92 22.70 -7.12
CA PHE A 154 11.88 22.54 -6.02
C PHE A 154 13.31 22.63 -6.52
N VAL A 155 13.64 21.94 -7.62
CA VAL A 155 14.94 22.06 -8.29
C VAL A 155 15.18 23.51 -8.71
N ALA A 156 14.19 24.16 -9.35
CA ALA A 156 14.36 25.50 -9.85
C ALA A 156 14.65 26.50 -8.73
N VAL A 157 13.95 26.40 -7.60
CA VAL A 157 14.19 27.24 -6.40
C VAL A 157 15.58 26.99 -5.83
N GLU A 158 15.98 25.73 -5.70
CA GLU A 158 17.29 25.33 -5.17
C GLU A 158 18.43 25.89 -6.02
N VAL A 159 18.34 25.73 -7.35
CA VAL A 159 19.35 26.27 -8.28
C VAL A 159 19.30 27.79 -8.32
N LEU A 160 18.13 28.41 -8.29
CA LEU A 160 17.97 29.87 -8.31
C LEU A 160 18.68 30.54 -7.13
N SER A 161 18.69 29.89 -5.97
CA SER A 161 19.45 30.37 -4.78
C SER A 161 20.95 30.54 -5.07
N LYS A 162 21.53 29.68 -5.93
CA LYS A 162 22.93 29.75 -6.37
C LYS A 162 23.14 30.66 -7.57
N VAL A 163 22.17 30.73 -8.48
CA VAL A 163 22.20 31.67 -9.61
C VAL A 163 22.25 33.12 -9.12
N GLY A 164 21.57 33.44 -8.02
CA GLY A 164 21.64 34.75 -7.38
C GLY A 164 23.03 35.16 -6.88
N SER A 165 23.93 34.19 -6.66
CA SER A 165 25.31 34.41 -6.22
C SER A 165 26.35 34.37 -7.35
N LEU A 166 25.95 34.31 -8.62
CA LEU A 166 26.87 34.29 -9.77
C LEU A 166 27.61 35.62 -9.92
N ASP A 167 28.93 35.55 -10.10
CA ASP A 167 29.72 36.70 -10.55
C ASP A 167 29.56 36.86 -12.07
N ARG A 168 28.83 37.90 -12.46
CA ARG A 168 28.60 38.22 -13.88
C ARG A 168 29.87 38.62 -14.62
N ASN A 169 30.88 39.14 -13.91
CA ASN A 169 32.14 39.54 -14.52
C ASN A 169 32.90 38.34 -15.10
N LEU A 170 32.80 37.17 -14.46
CA LEU A 170 33.42 35.94 -14.97
C LEU A 170 32.79 35.48 -16.29
N GLU A 171 31.49 35.72 -16.46
CA GLU A 171 30.80 35.41 -17.70
C GLU A 171 31.28 36.31 -18.84
N GLU A 172 31.28 37.62 -18.62
CA GLU A 172 31.73 38.64 -19.58
C GLU A 172 33.20 38.42 -19.97
N ALA A 173 34.09 38.27 -18.98
CA ALA A 173 35.52 38.01 -19.20
C ALA A 173 35.76 36.75 -20.05
N SER A 174 34.94 35.71 -19.88
CA SER A 174 35.08 34.50 -20.70
C SER A 174 34.74 34.75 -22.17
N MET A 175 33.73 35.59 -22.44
CA MET A 175 33.31 35.93 -23.79
C MET A 175 34.30 36.89 -24.46
N ASP A 176 34.90 37.81 -23.69
CA ASP A 176 35.99 38.68 -24.16
C ASP A 176 37.24 37.88 -24.58
N LEU A 177 37.53 36.76 -23.90
CA LEU A 177 38.58 35.82 -24.28
C LEU A 177 38.20 34.90 -25.46
N GLY A 178 37.08 35.18 -26.14
CA GLY A 178 36.62 34.47 -27.34
C GLY A 178 35.87 33.17 -27.06
N ALA A 179 35.43 32.91 -25.81
CA ALA A 179 34.54 31.79 -25.55
C ALA A 179 33.12 32.07 -26.05
N ASN A 180 32.53 31.11 -26.77
CA ASN A 180 31.12 31.19 -27.14
C ASN A 180 30.21 30.83 -25.95
N LYS A 181 28.90 31.11 -26.05
CA LYS A 181 27.92 30.91 -24.98
C LYS A 181 27.91 29.48 -24.42
N TRP A 182 28.11 28.47 -25.26
CA TRP A 182 28.19 27.07 -24.84
C TRP A 182 29.44 26.80 -23.99
N LYS A 183 30.61 27.29 -24.45
CA LYS A 183 31.88 27.14 -23.73
C LYS A 183 31.85 27.91 -22.40
N THR A 184 31.30 29.12 -22.39
CA THR A 184 31.06 29.91 -21.18
C THR A 184 30.12 29.20 -20.20
N PHE A 185 29.02 28.63 -20.69
CA PHE A 185 28.10 27.86 -19.85
C PHE A 185 28.80 26.70 -19.15
N TYR A 186 29.46 25.81 -19.90
CA TYR A 186 30.07 24.62 -19.32
C TYR A 186 31.31 24.90 -18.47
N LYS A 187 32.13 25.91 -18.84
CA LYS A 187 33.40 26.19 -18.14
C LYS A 187 33.30 27.22 -17.02
N VAL A 188 32.28 28.08 -17.03
CA VAL A 188 32.19 29.21 -16.09
C VAL A 188 30.89 29.16 -15.29
N ILE A 189 29.74 29.07 -15.95
CA ILE A 189 28.43 29.15 -15.25
C ILE A 189 28.15 27.85 -14.48
N LEU A 190 28.16 26.71 -15.18
CA LEU A 190 27.80 25.41 -14.61
C LEU A 190 28.67 25.05 -13.38
N PRO A 191 30.00 25.25 -13.37
CA PRO A 191 30.81 24.99 -12.18
C PRO A 191 30.43 25.85 -10.97
N GLN A 192 30.01 27.09 -11.17
CA GLN A 192 29.59 27.98 -10.08
C GLN A 192 28.24 27.56 -9.48
N ILE A 193 27.28 27.13 -10.30
CA ILE A 193 25.97 26.66 -9.82
C ILE A 193 25.94 25.17 -9.50
N SER A 194 27.02 24.44 -9.76
CA SER A 194 27.07 22.96 -9.67
C SER A 194 26.60 22.41 -8.33
N ALA A 195 26.93 23.08 -7.22
CA ALA A 195 26.48 22.67 -5.89
C ALA A 195 24.94 22.73 -5.77
N GLY A 196 24.30 23.76 -6.33
CA GLY A 196 22.83 23.88 -6.36
C GLY A 196 22.17 22.90 -7.32
N VAL A 197 22.79 22.66 -8.48
CA VAL A 197 22.31 21.65 -9.45
C VAL A 197 22.36 20.25 -8.85
N ILE A 198 23.46 19.90 -8.18
CA ILE A 198 23.60 18.60 -7.50
C ILE A 198 22.60 18.52 -6.34
N SER A 199 22.49 19.55 -5.50
CA SER A 199 21.50 19.60 -4.40
C SER A 199 20.08 19.39 -4.92
N GLY A 200 19.68 20.08 -5.99
CA GLY A 200 18.38 19.92 -6.63
C GLY A 200 18.17 18.52 -7.19
N ALA A 201 19.19 17.91 -7.79
CA ALA A 201 19.10 16.53 -8.29
C ALA A 201 18.87 15.52 -7.18
N LEU A 202 19.55 15.68 -6.05
CA LEU A 202 19.36 14.81 -4.89
C LEU A 202 17.99 15.00 -4.28
N PHE A 203 17.55 16.26 -4.17
CA PHE A 203 16.22 16.57 -3.65
C PHE A 203 15.12 15.92 -4.51
N ALA A 204 15.20 16.06 -5.84
CA ALA A 204 14.26 15.45 -6.77
C ALA A 204 14.33 13.91 -6.74
N PHE A 205 15.53 13.33 -6.60
CA PHE A 205 15.69 11.88 -6.43
C PHE A 205 15.03 11.38 -5.15
N THR A 206 15.30 12.04 -4.02
CA THR A 206 14.78 11.65 -2.70
C THR A 206 13.26 11.77 -2.65
N MET A 207 12.71 12.92 -3.07
CA MET A 207 11.25 13.13 -3.16
C MET A 207 10.59 12.09 -4.07
N SER A 208 11.21 11.76 -5.21
CA SER A 208 10.63 10.76 -6.10
C SER A 208 10.71 9.32 -5.56
N LEU A 209 11.64 9.04 -4.64
CA LEU A 209 11.82 7.70 -4.08
C LEU A 209 10.86 7.44 -2.92
N ASP A 210 10.47 8.49 -2.19
CA ASP A 210 9.55 8.41 -1.05
C ASP A 210 8.08 8.70 -1.38
N ASP A 211 7.80 9.25 -2.57
CA ASP A 211 6.45 9.58 -2.99
C ASP A 211 5.54 8.36 -3.07
N PHE A 212 4.49 8.39 -2.24
CA PHE A 212 3.39 7.45 -2.29
C PHE A 212 2.17 8.04 -3.00
N VAL A 213 1.83 9.30 -2.73
CA VAL A 213 0.50 9.84 -3.08
C VAL A 213 0.40 10.06 -4.58
N ILE A 214 1.36 10.77 -5.19
CA ILE A 214 1.33 11.00 -6.64
C ILE A 214 1.46 9.66 -7.37
N THR A 215 2.34 8.79 -6.90
CA THR A 215 2.50 7.45 -7.46
C THR A 215 1.21 6.63 -7.40
N PHE A 216 0.47 6.66 -6.28
CA PHE A 216 -0.78 5.92 -6.13
C PHE A 216 -1.83 6.27 -7.19
N PHE A 217 -1.96 7.56 -7.53
CA PHE A 217 -2.92 7.99 -8.55
C PHE A 217 -2.40 7.83 -9.98
N THR A 218 -1.09 7.80 -10.19
CA THR A 218 -0.50 7.82 -11.54
C THR A 218 0.09 6.48 -11.96
N ALA A 219 0.18 5.51 -11.05
CA ALA A 219 0.54 4.14 -11.34
C ALA A 219 -0.58 3.42 -12.06
N GLY A 220 -0.20 2.57 -13.03
CA GLY A 220 -1.12 1.64 -13.69
C GLY A 220 -1.02 0.25 -13.09
N THR A 221 -1.97 -0.62 -13.45
CA THR A 221 -1.96 -2.02 -13.05
C THR A 221 -0.63 -2.70 -13.40
N GLY A 222 -0.10 -3.45 -12.43
CA GLY A 222 1.15 -4.17 -12.55
C GLY A 222 2.41 -3.30 -12.47
N VAL A 223 2.27 -2.00 -12.26
CA VAL A 223 3.38 -1.08 -12.00
C VAL A 223 3.37 -0.69 -10.53
N THR A 224 4.02 -1.51 -9.70
CA THR A 224 4.16 -1.24 -8.27
C THR A 224 5.51 -0.58 -8.01
N THR A 225 5.55 0.52 -7.27
CA THR A 225 6.78 1.10 -6.70
C THR A 225 6.94 0.64 -5.25
N LEU A 226 8.11 0.91 -4.66
CA LEU A 226 8.45 0.50 -3.32
C LEU A 226 7.55 1.17 -2.27
N PRO A 227 7.23 2.49 -2.35
CA PRO A 227 6.23 3.09 -1.47
C PRO A 227 4.86 2.39 -1.54
N LEU A 228 4.38 2.06 -2.74
CA LEU A 228 3.12 1.32 -2.92
C LEU A 228 3.18 -0.09 -2.32
N LYS A 229 4.30 -0.80 -2.53
CA LYS A 229 4.50 -2.15 -1.97
C LYS A 229 4.58 -2.12 -0.45
N ILE A 230 5.29 -1.15 0.14
CA ILE A 230 5.39 -0.99 1.60
C ILE A 230 4.01 -0.66 2.18
N TYR A 231 3.27 0.26 1.56
CA TYR A 231 1.90 0.59 1.99
C TYR A 231 0.99 -0.65 2.00
N SER A 232 1.02 -1.42 0.91
CA SER A 232 0.30 -2.69 0.82
C SER A 232 0.70 -3.64 1.95
N LEU A 233 2.00 -3.85 2.19
CA LEU A 233 2.48 -4.75 3.27
C LEU A 233 2.05 -4.30 4.67
N VAL A 234 2.05 -3.00 4.96
CA VAL A 234 1.59 -2.47 6.26
C VAL A 234 0.12 -2.81 6.51
N LYS A 235 -0.70 -2.85 5.45
CA LYS A 235 -2.12 -3.21 5.52
C LYS A 235 -2.36 -4.70 5.72
N MET A 236 -1.43 -5.56 5.29
CA MET A 236 -1.51 -7.03 5.49
C MET A 236 -1.21 -7.47 6.93
N GLY A 237 -1.00 -6.51 7.84
CA GLY A 237 -0.53 -6.76 9.19
C GLY A 237 0.98 -6.53 9.32
N ILE A 238 1.39 -5.97 10.47
CA ILE A 238 2.78 -5.63 10.69
C ILE A 238 3.53 -6.93 11.00
N THR A 239 4.29 -7.41 10.04
CA THR A 239 5.26 -8.49 10.26
C THR A 239 6.67 -7.91 10.31
N PRO A 240 7.64 -8.58 10.96
CA PRO A 240 9.02 -8.13 10.91
C PRO A 240 9.65 -8.15 9.50
N ALA A 241 8.96 -8.68 8.47
CA ALA A 241 9.34 -8.50 7.08
C ALA A 241 9.37 -7.02 6.67
N ILE A 242 8.41 -6.21 7.15
CA ILE A 242 8.37 -4.77 6.89
C ILE A 242 9.58 -4.07 7.52
N ASN A 243 9.94 -4.49 8.74
CA ASN A 243 11.15 -4.01 9.41
C ASN A 243 12.39 -4.39 8.60
N ALA A 244 12.48 -5.62 8.07
CA ALA A 244 13.62 -6.05 7.25
C ALA A 244 13.74 -5.22 5.95
N ILE A 245 12.63 -4.95 5.26
CA ILE A 245 12.60 -4.08 4.06
C ILE A 245 13.05 -2.67 4.42
N SER A 246 12.50 -2.10 5.49
CA SER A 246 12.85 -0.75 5.97
C SER A 246 14.33 -0.67 6.36
N SER A 247 14.88 -1.69 7.02
CA SER A 247 16.31 -1.81 7.32
C SER A 247 17.17 -1.80 6.06
N ILE A 248 16.79 -2.56 5.03
CA ILE A 248 17.50 -2.58 3.73
C ILE A 248 17.43 -1.20 3.07
N LEU A 249 16.27 -0.55 3.07
CA LEU A 249 16.07 0.77 2.49
C LEU A 249 16.90 1.84 3.20
N ILE A 250 16.96 1.81 4.53
CA ILE A 250 17.81 2.71 5.33
C ILE A 250 19.27 2.53 4.94
N VAL A 251 19.75 1.28 4.83
CA VAL A 251 21.13 0.99 4.42
C VAL A 251 21.40 1.51 3.01
N ILE A 252 20.51 1.26 2.05
CA ILE A 252 20.65 1.75 0.66
C ILE A 252 20.67 3.27 0.63
N THR A 253 19.75 3.94 1.34
CA THR A 253 19.65 5.40 1.40
C THR A 253 20.89 6.01 2.03
N MET A 254 21.40 5.42 3.13
CA MET A 254 22.67 5.82 3.73
C MET A 254 23.83 5.65 2.75
N LEU A 255 23.91 4.52 2.04
CA LEU A 255 24.96 4.28 1.04
C LEU A 255 24.91 5.31 -0.10
N ILE A 256 23.71 5.67 -0.57
CA ILE A 256 23.52 6.70 -1.59
C ILE A 256 24.02 8.05 -1.07
N ILE A 257 23.53 8.49 0.10
CA ILE A 257 23.93 9.76 0.72
C ILE A 257 25.44 9.81 0.96
N LEU A 258 26.04 8.74 1.49
CA LEU A 258 27.48 8.66 1.72
C LEU A 258 28.25 8.72 0.41
N SER A 259 27.80 8.01 -0.62
CA SER A 259 28.42 8.02 -1.96
C SER A 259 28.41 9.42 -2.56
N ILE A 260 27.31 10.16 -2.41
CA ILE A 260 27.17 11.52 -2.92
C ILE A 260 27.96 12.54 -2.10
N ASN A 261 27.95 12.44 -0.78
CA ASN A 261 28.77 13.28 0.09
C ASN A 261 30.27 13.09 -0.22
N SER A 262 30.66 11.85 -0.54
CA SER A 262 31.99 11.55 -1.04
C SER A 262 32.29 12.27 -2.36
N LEU A 263 31.36 12.29 -3.33
CA LEU A 263 31.52 13.05 -4.60
C LEU A 263 31.72 14.56 -4.36
N HIS A 264 31.07 15.14 -3.35
CA HIS A 264 31.27 16.54 -2.97
C HIS A 264 32.67 16.78 -2.39
N LYS A 265 33.18 15.84 -1.58
CA LYS A 265 34.54 15.88 -1.00
C LYS A 265 35.65 15.45 -1.96
N ILE A 266 35.35 14.98 -3.18
CA ILE A 266 36.38 14.65 -4.21
C ILE A 266 37.19 15.87 -4.64
N LYS A 267 36.68 17.10 -4.48
CA LYS A 267 37.50 18.31 -4.66
C LYS A 267 38.64 18.41 -3.62
N GLU A 268 38.52 17.77 -2.46
CA GLU A 268 39.47 17.87 -1.32
C GLU A 268 40.19 16.54 -0.97
N ALA A 269 39.73 15.38 -1.48
CA ALA A 269 40.26 14.06 -1.09
C ALA A 269 41.51 13.59 -1.88
N GLY A 270 42.37 12.77 -1.25
CA GLY A 270 43.55 12.13 -1.86
C GLY A 270 43.23 11.03 -2.91
N LYS A 271 44.18 10.77 -3.83
CA LYS A 271 44.02 9.90 -5.02
C LYS A 271 43.54 8.46 -4.75
N GLY A 272 43.89 7.86 -3.61
CA GLY A 272 43.49 6.48 -3.26
C GLY A 272 42.00 6.36 -2.94
N LEU A 273 41.48 7.29 -2.14
CA LEU A 273 40.08 7.32 -1.73
C LEU A 273 39.13 7.61 -2.91
N LYS A 274 39.61 8.40 -3.88
CA LYS A 274 38.91 8.69 -5.15
C LYS A 274 38.65 7.44 -6.00
N ARG A 275 39.57 6.47 -5.99
CA ARG A 275 39.43 5.22 -6.77
C ARG A 275 38.40 4.27 -6.17
N THR A 276 38.38 4.14 -4.85
CA THR A 276 37.42 3.27 -4.14
C THR A 276 35.98 3.76 -4.30
N PHE A 277 35.75 5.08 -4.19
CA PHE A 277 34.41 5.66 -4.39
C PHE A 277 33.94 5.65 -5.85
N ALA A 278 34.83 5.85 -6.82
CA ALA A 278 34.50 5.69 -8.24
C ALA A 278 34.15 4.24 -8.59
N ALA A 279 34.85 3.27 -8.02
CA ALA A 279 34.54 1.85 -8.20
C ALA A 279 33.15 1.48 -7.66
N ALA A 280 32.76 2.02 -6.50
CA ALA A 280 31.42 1.83 -5.94
C ALA A 280 30.32 2.43 -6.82
N GLY A 281 30.53 3.64 -7.36
CA GLY A 281 29.59 4.27 -8.30
C GLY A 281 29.45 3.51 -9.62
N ILE A 282 30.55 2.94 -10.15
CA ILE A 282 30.53 2.12 -11.37
C ILE A 282 29.86 0.76 -11.12
N LEU A 283 30.12 0.12 -9.97
CA LEU A 283 29.42 -1.10 -9.55
C LEU A 283 27.92 -0.87 -9.42
N PHE A 284 27.52 0.26 -8.83
CA PHE A 284 26.12 0.65 -8.72
C PHE A 284 25.49 0.91 -10.10
N ALA A 285 26.17 1.64 -10.99
CA ALA A 285 25.70 1.88 -12.35
C ALA A 285 25.61 0.58 -13.18
N GLY A 286 26.55 -0.35 -12.98
CA GLY A 286 26.55 -1.67 -13.63
C GLY A 286 25.42 -2.58 -13.13
N LEU A 287 25.19 -2.61 -11.82
CA LEU A 287 24.07 -3.33 -11.21
C LEU A 287 22.72 -2.74 -11.64
N PHE A 288 22.64 -1.41 -11.72
CA PHE A 288 21.47 -0.69 -12.20
C PHE A 288 21.18 -0.99 -13.67
N LEU A 289 22.18 -0.94 -14.56
CA LEU A 289 22.03 -1.31 -15.97
C LEU A 289 21.60 -2.77 -16.14
N PHE A 290 22.15 -3.69 -15.34
CA PHE A 290 21.74 -5.10 -15.35
C PHE A 290 20.27 -5.28 -14.94
N LEU A 291 19.80 -4.55 -13.91
CA LEU A 291 18.41 -4.59 -13.48
C LEU A 291 17.46 -3.95 -14.50
N VAL A 292 17.85 -2.83 -15.13
CA VAL A 292 17.03 -2.11 -16.12
C VAL A 292 16.83 -2.91 -17.41
N PHE A 293 17.84 -3.68 -17.87
CA PHE A 293 17.81 -4.39 -19.15
C PHE A 293 17.31 -5.84 -19.09
N GLN A 294 16.83 -6.34 -17.96
CA GLN A 294 16.05 -7.58 -17.96
C GLN A 294 14.70 -7.33 -18.66
N LYS A 295 14.60 -7.84 -19.88
CA LYS A 295 13.37 -7.93 -20.66
C LYS A 295 12.72 -9.28 -20.34
N ASP A 296 11.69 -9.27 -19.50
CA ASP A 296 10.87 -10.47 -19.30
C ASP A 296 9.99 -10.66 -20.53
N ASN A 297 10.31 -11.70 -21.30
CA ASN A 297 9.60 -12.11 -22.51
C ASN A 297 8.53 -13.17 -22.19
N THR A 298 8.10 -13.24 -20.93
CA THR A 298 7.13 -14.21 -20.41
C THR A 298 5.70 -13.72 -20.61
N GLN A 299 4.78 -14.64 -20.86
CA GLN A 299 3.34 -14.34 -20.86
C GLN A 299 2.96 -13.78 -19.48
N GLN A 300 2.08 -12.78 -19.43
CA GLN A 300 1.70 -12.11 -18.19
C GLN A 300 0.28 -12.47 -17.78
N LEU A 301 0.01 -12.39 -16.49
CA LEU A 301 -1.33 -12.41 -15.91
C LEU A 301 -1.38 -11.38 -14.78
N PHE A 302 -2.29 -10.41 -14.88
CA PHE A 302 -2.50 -9.40 -13.85
C PHE A 302 -3.71 -9.76 -13.00
N ILE A 303 -3.52 -9.86 -11.69
CA ILE A 303 -4.59 -10.19 -10.74
C ILE A 303 -4.68 -9.08 -9.70
N SER A 304 -5.84 -8.41 -9.59
CA SER A 304 -6.13 -7.56 -8.43
C SER A 304 -6.87 -8.36 -7.37
N ASN A 305 -6.42 -8.34 -6.12
CA ASN A 305 -6.99 -9.13 -5.05
C ASN A 305 -6.97 -8.40 -3.71
N PHE A 306 -7.74 -8.88 -2.73
CA PHE A 306 -7.49 -8.59 -1.33
C PHE A 306 -6.13 -9.17 -0.89
N ALA A 307 -5.48 -8.49 0.05
CA ALA A 307 -4.28 -9.00 0.71
C ALA A 307 -4.54 -10.34 1.41
N ASP A 308 -3.58 -11.26 1.37
CA ASP A 308 -3.62 -12.58 2.04
C ASP A 308 -4.67 -13.59 1.52
N TYR A 309 -5.33 -13.30 0.39
CA TYR A 309 -6.30 -14.23 -0.21
C TYR A 309 -5.68 -15.22 -1.19
N LEU A 310 -4.39 -15.08 -1.55
CA LEU A 310 -3.72 -15.98 -2.47
C LEU A 310 -2.30 -16.27 -2.01
N SER A 311 -1.92 -17.54 -1.91
CA SER A 311 -0.60 -17.95 -1.45
C SER A 311 0.46 -17.76 -2.53
N ASP A 312 1.57 -17.09 -2.18
CA ASP A 312 2.75 -16.98 -3.02
C ASP A 312 3.25 -18.33 -3.55
N GLU A 313 3.11 -19.40 -2.76
CA GLU A 313 3.54 -20.75 -3.15
C GLU A 313 2.68 -21.29 -4.29
N VAL A 314 1.36 -21.08 -4.20
CA VAL A 314 0.39 -21.48 -5.24
C VAL A 314 0.60 -20.67 -6.51
N VAL A 315 0.90 -19.38 -6.38
CA VAL A 315 1.23 -18.51 -7.52
C VAL A 315 2.52 -19.00 -8.19
N LYS A 316 3.60 -19.23 -7.43
CA LYS A 316 4.88 -19.72 -7.97
C LYS A 316 4.74 -21.08 -8.66
N ASP A 317 3.91 -21.97 -8.13
CA ASP A 317 3.61 -23.26 -8.77
C ASP A 317 2.88 -23.09 -10.10
N PHE A 318 1.88 -22.19 -10.15
CA PHE A 318 1.22 -21.82 -11.40
C PHE A 318 2.21 -21.23 -12.42
N GLU A 319 3.06 -20.28 -12.00
CA GLU A 319 4.06 -19.68 -12.88
C GLU A 319 5.00 -20.73 -13.46
N LYS A 320 5.41 -21.69 -12.64
CA LYS A 320 6.29 -22.78 -13.05
C LYS A 320 5.60 -23.78 -13.98
N GLU A 321 4.33 -24.12 -13.72
CA GLU A 321 3.57 -25.07 -14.52
C GLU A 321 3.25 -24.51 -15.92
N TYR A 322 2.89 -23.24 -16.00
CA TYR A 322 2.38 -22.62 -17.23
C TYR A 322 3.36 -21.68 -17.93
N GLY A 323 4.48 -21.31 -17.29
CA GLY A 323 5.41 -20.32 -17.84
C GLY A 323 4.81 -18.92 -17.97
N ILE A 324 3.76 -18.63 -17.19
CA ILE A 324 3.07 -17.35 -17.14
C ILE A 324 3.52 -16.62 -15.87
N THR A 325 4.03 -15.40 -16.00
CA THR A 325 4.35 -14.54 -14.86
C THR A 325 3.09 -13.89 -14.32
N VAL A 326 2.86 -14.03 -13.02
CA VAL A 326 1.69 -13.45 -12.34
C VAL A 326 2.10 -12.19 -11.60
N THR A 327 1.44 -11.08 -11.92
CA THR A 327 1.59 -9.83 -11.19
C THR A 327 0.35 -9.60 -10.32
N LEU A 328 0.56 -9.58 -9.01
CA LEU A 328 -0.48 -9.29 -8.04
C LEU A 328 -0.52 -7.80 -7.73
N ASP A 329 -1.72 -7.23 -7.78
CA ASP A 329 -2.07 -5.91 -7.30
C ASP A 329 -3.08 -6.04 -6.16
N TYR A 330 -3.07 -5.10 -5.21
CA TYR A 330 -3.90 -5.19 -4.01
C TYR A 330 -4.75 -3.93 -3.83
N PHE A 331 -5.96 -4.14 -3.29
CA PHE A 331 -6.87 -3.08 -2.89
C PHE A 331 -7.42 -3.38 -1.49
N ASN A 332 -7.89 -2.34 -0.79
CA ASN A 332 -8.33 -2.48 0.60
C ASN A 332 -9.81 -2.86 0.71
N ASP A 333 -10.63 -2.29 -0.17
CA ASP A 333 -12.08 -2.46 -0.16
C ASP A 333 -12.63 -2.51 -1.59
N ASN A 334 -13.85 -3.02 -1.71
CA ASN A 334 -14.50 -3.21 -3.01
C ASN A 334 -14.74 -1.86 -3.71
N GLU A 335 -14.99 -0.79 -2.96
CA GLU A 335 -15.22 0.56 -3.45
C GLU A 335 -13.97 1.15 -4.13
N GLU A 336 -12.78 0.95 -3.56
CA GLU A 336 -11.47 1.29 -4.14
C GLU A 336 -11.28 0.59 -5.49
N LEU A 337 -11.57 -0.73 -5.53
CA LEU A 337 -11.48 -1.52 -6.76
C LEU A 337 -12.44 -0.97 -7.83
N LEU A 338 -13.71 -0.76 -7.48
CA LEU A 338 -14.72 -0.24 -8.40
C LEU A 338 -14.33 1.14 -8.94
N ALA A 339 -13.85 2.04 -8.07
CA ALA A 339 -13.39 3.36 -8.48
C ALA A 339 -12.25 3.27 -9.51
N LYS A 340 -11.23 2.43 -9.23
CA LYS A 340 -10.11 2.19 -10.16
C LYS A 340 -10.59 1.60 -11.50
N MET A 341 -11.57 0.71 -11.48
CA MET A 341 -12.15 0.13 -12.71
C MET A 341 -12.94 1.16 -13.52
N LYS A 342 -13.84 1.93 -12.89
CA LYS A 342 -14.63 2.99 -13.55
C LYS A 342 -13.75 4.07 -14.19
N MET A 343 -12.63 4.38 -13.55
CA MET A 343 -11.67 5.35 -14.06
C MET A 343 -10.79 4.78 -15.19
N GLY A 344 -10.93 3.50 -15.55
CA GLY A 344 -10.08 2.84 -16.56
C GLY A 344 -8.62 2.67 -16.11
N ALA A 345 -8.35 2.89 -14.82
CA ALA A 345 -7.01 2.76 -14.22
C ALA A 345 -6.66 1.29 -13.93
N ASN A 346 -7.67 0.45 -13.67
CA ASN A 346 -7.49 -0.99 -13.49
C ASN A 346 -7.48 -1.71 -14.85
N LYS A 347 -6.36 -2.37 -15.18
CA LYS A 347 -6.18 -3.24 -16.34
C LYS A 347 -5.91 -4.70 -15.95
N SER A 348 -6.41 -5.12 -14.78
CA SER A 348 -6.22 -6.49 -14.32
C SER A 348 -6.99 -7.45 -15.19
N ASP A 349 -6.43 -8.63 -15.43
CA ASP A 349 -7.11 -9.69 -16.18
C ASP A 349 -8.13 -10.40 -15.29
N VAL A 350 -7.74 -10.66 -14.03
CA VAL A 350 -8.58 -11.25 -12.98
C VAL A 350 -8.71 -10.27 -11.83
N ILE A 351 -9.90 -10.19 -11.26
CA ILE A 351 -10.14 -9.49 -9.99
C ILE A 351 -10.77 -10.46 -8.99
N LEU A 352 -10.51 -10.26 -7.70
CA LEU A 352 -11.36 -10.80 -6.65
C LEU A 352 -12.38 -9.72 -6.26
N ALA A 353 -13.65 -10.07 -6.14
CA ALA A 353 -14.70 -9.13 -5.73
C ALA A 353 -15.76 -9.85 -4.88
N THR A 354 -16.24 -9.16 -3.86
CA THR A 354 -17.31 -9.67 -2.99
C THR A 354 -18.65 -9.69 -3.73
N ASP A 355 -19.55 -10.58 -3.36
CA ASP A 355 -20.83 -10.86 -4.03
C ASP A 355 -21.65 -9.60 -4.41
N PHE A 356 -21.84 -8.66 -3.48
CA PHE A 356 -22.54 -7.41 -3.77
C PHE A 356 -21.84 -6.55 -4.84
N MET A 357 -20.50 -6.60 -4.89
CA MET A 357 -19.71 -5.84 -5.84
C MET A 357 -19.74 -6.48 -7.23
N VAL A 358 -19.74 -7.81 -7.30
CA VAL A 358 -19.96 -8.54 -8.56
C VAL A 358 -21.28 -8.12 -9.20
N ARG A 359 -22.36 -8.01 -8.42
CA ARG A 359 -23.67 -7.53 -8.91
C ARG A 359 -23.59 -6.15 -9.57
N ILE A 360 -22.90 -5.20 -8.92
CA ILE A 360 -22.70 -3.84 -9.45
C ILE A 360 -21.86 -3.88 -10.73
N MET A 361 -20.78 -4.66 -10.74
CA MET A 361 -19.89 -4.75 -11.90
C MET A 361 -20.56 -5.43 -13.11
N ILE A 362 -21.48 -6.38 -12.89
CA ILE A 362 -22.31 -6.95 -13.96
C ILE A 362 -23.24 -5.88 -14.53
N SER A 363 -23.95 -5.11 -13.68
CA SER A 363 -24.91 -4.10 -14.15
C SER A 363 -24.24 -2.95 -14.91
N GLU A 364 -22.99 -2.66 -14.60
CA GLU A 364 -22.18 -1.66 -15.29
C GLU A 364 -21.36 -2.20 -16.48
N GLY A 365 -21.45 -3.50 -16.77
CA GLY A 365 -20.75 -4.11 -17.90
C GLY A 365 -19.23 -4.17 -17.75
N LEU A 366 -18.72 -4.17 -16.51
CA LEU A 366 -17.28 -4.15 -16.20
C LEU A 366 -16.65 -5.55 -16.22
N LEU A 367 -17.45 -6.62 -16.29
CA LEU A 367 -17.00 -8.01 -16.29
C LEU A 367 -17.18 -8.69 -17.64
N ALA A 368 -16.20 -9.52 -18.01
CA ALA A 368 -16.30 -10.44 -19.12
C ALA A 368 -17.04 -11.72 -18.69
N ARG A 369 -17.79 -12.31 -19.62
CA ARG A 369 -18.29 -13.68 -19.43
C ARG A 369 -17.14 -14.66 -19.32
N ILE A 370 -17.27 -15.69 -18.50
CA ILE A 370 -16.32 -16.77 -18.30
C ILE A 370 -16.82 -17.98 -19.11
N ASP A 371 -15.95 -18.53 -19.96
CA ASP A 371 -16.28 -19.77 -20.66
C ASP A 371 -16.03 -20.97 -19.74
N THR A 372 -17.11 -21.51 -19.18
CA THR A 372 -17.05 -22.67 -18.26
C THR A 372 -16.53 -23.94 -18.94
N THR A 373 -16.52 -24.02 -20.28
CA THR A 373 -15.92 -25.16 -21.00
C THR A 373 -14.39 -25.16 -20.90
N ILE A 374 -13.78 -23.98 -20.74
CA ILE A 374 -12.33 -23.78 -20.54
C ILE A 374 -11.97 -23.91 -19.05
N VAL A 375 -12.94 -23.74 -18.15
CA VAL A 375 -12.79 -23.84 -16.70
C VAL A 375 -13.56 -25.05 -16.13
N PRO A 376 -13.27 -26.30 -16.56
CA PRO A 376 -14.04 -27.48 -16.15
C PRO A 376 -13.96 -27.81 -14.65
N ASN A 377 -12.95 -27.30 -13.93
CA ASN A 377 -12.82 -27.51 -12.49
C ASN A 377 -13.87 -26.76 -11.66
N ILE A 378 -14.67 -25.87 -12.27
CA ILE A 378 -15.84 -25.26 -11.63
C ILE A 378 -16.84 -26.29 -11.10
N LYS A 379 -16.83 -27.51 -11.65
CA LYS A 379 -17.61 -28.65 -11.15
C LYS A 379 -17.33 -29.01 -9.68
N TYR A 380 -16.17 -28.63 -9.14
CA TYR A 380 -15.82 -28.87 -7.74
C TYR A 380 -16.38 -27.80 -6.80
N ILE A 381 -16.88 -26.68 -7.32
CA ILE A 381 -17.55 -25.67 -6.50
C ILE A 381 -18.97 -26.11 -6.18
N ASP A 382 -19.30 -26.06 -4.89
CA ASP A 382 -20.63 -26.36 -4.38
C ASP A 382 -21.70 -25.57 -5.15
N PRO A 383 -22.70 -26.24 -5.74
CA PRO A 383 -23.78 -25.59 -6.48
C PRO A 383 -24.51 -24.48 -5.68
N ALA A 384 -24.57 -24.58 -4.35
CA ALA A 384 -25.20 -23.56 -3.51
C ALA A 384 -24.50 -22.19 -3.58
N PHE A 385 -23.21 -22.18 -3.94
CA PHE A 385 -22.42 -20.96 -4.09
C PHE A 385 -22.38 -20.44 -5.53
N ARG A 386 -22.68 -21.27 -6.53
CA ARG A 386 -22.63 -20.88 -7.95
C ARG A 386 -23.88 -20.16 -8.43
N ARG A 387 -25.04 -20.53 -7.89
CA ARG A 387 -26.35 -20.01 -8.31
C ARG A 387 -26.81 -18.87 -7.43
N LEU A 388 -25.99 -17.83 -7.38
CA LEU A 388 -26.36 -16.60 -6.69
C LEU A 388 -27.34 -15.80 -7.57
N ASP A 389 -28.25 -15.07 -6.92
CA ASP A 389 -29.38 -14.40 -7.55
C ASP A 389 -28.96 -13.34 -8.59
N TYR A 390 -27.76 -12.78 -8.46
CA TYR A 390 -27.21 -11.77 -9.38
C TYR A 390 -26.51 -12.35 -10.61
N ASP A 391 -26.22 -13.65 -10.66
CA ASP A 391 -25.65 -14.32 -11.84
C ASP A 391 -26.24 -15.74 -11.98
N PRO A 392 -27.55 -15.84 -12.26
CA PRO A 392 -28.25 -17.12 -12.34
C PRO A 392 -27.76 -18.00 -13.51
N GLY A 393 -27.03 -17.42 -14.46
CA GLY A 393 -26.46 -18.12 -15.60
C GLY A 393 -25.04 -18.64 -15.36
N GLU A 394 -24.45 -18.41 -14.18
CA GLU A 394 -23.08 -18.83 -13.82
C GLU A 394 -22.01 -18.32 -14.83
N ASN A 395 -22.18 -17.09 -15.33
CA ASN A 395 -21.41 -16.58 -16.46
C ASN A 395 -20.30 -15.61 -16.09
N TYR A 396 -20.32 -14.97 -14.93
CA TYR A 396 -19.47 -13.80 -14.67
C TYR A 396 -18.52 -13.98 -13.49
N HIS A 397 -18.77 -14.97 -12.64
CA HIS A 397 -18.03 -15.14 -11.40
C HIS A 397 -17.71 -16.61 -11.10
N ILE A 398 -16.64 -16.81 -10.35
CA ILE A 398 -16.24 -18.10 -9.79
C ILE A 398 -16.14 -17.93 -8.27
N PRO A 399 -17.03 -18.56 -7.48
CA PRO A 399 -16.93 -18.54 -6.03
C PRO A 399 -15.59 -19.11 -5.57
N TYR A 400 -14.88 -18.34 -4.75
CA TYR A 400 -13.51 -18.67 -4.35
C TYR A 400 -13.40 -18.91 -2.85
N THR A 401 -13.72 -17.89 -2.06
CA THR A 401 -13.71 -17.95 -0.60
C THR A 401 -15.02 -17.46 -0.06
N TYR A 402 -15.38 -17.92 1.13
CA TYR A 402 -16.52 -17.39 1.85
C TYR A 402 -16.18 -17.24 3.34
N GLY A 403 -16.93 -16.38 4.00
CA GLY A 403 -16.73 -16.13 5.40
C GLY A 403 -17.91 -15.40 6.00
N TYR A 404 -17.74 -15.08 7.27
CA TYR A 404 -18.73 -14.33 8.03
C TYR A 404 -18.06 -13.60 9.19
N SER A 405 -18.67 -12.49 9.59
CA SER A 405 -18.21 -11.69 10.72
C SER A 405 -18.70 -12.26 12.06
N GLY A 406 -17.99 -11.92 13.13
CA GLY A 406 -18.33 -12.34 14.49
C GLY A 406 -17.34 -11.81 15.52
N LEU A 407 -17.39 -12.38 16.73
CA LEU A 407 -16.60 -11.94 17.87
C LEU A 407 -15.50 -12.93 18.21
N PHE A 408 -14.28 -12.41 18.31
CA PHE A 408 -13.11 -13.15 18.79
C PHE A 408 -12.94 -12.82 20.26
N TYR A 409 -12.57 -13.81 21.05
CA TYR A 409 -12.43 -13.63 22.49
C TYR A 409 -11.50 -14.67 23.11
N ASN A 410 -10.95 -14.36 24.28
CA ASN A 410 -10.16 -15.33 25.04
C ASN A 410 -11.07 -16.35 25.73
N GLY A 411 -11.04 -17.60 25.28
CA GLY A 411 -11.84 -18.69 25.81
C GLY A 411 -11.48 -19.11 27.25
N ASN A 412 -10.37 -18.64 27.79
CA ASN A 412 -10.04 -18.80 29.21
C ASN A 412 -10.84 -17.83 30.09
N ASN A 413 -11.14 -16.63 29.58
CA ASN A 413 -11.81 -15.56 30.31
C ASN A 413 -13.34 -15.59 30.09
N ILE A 414 -13.77 -15.90 28.87
CA ILE A 414 -15.19 -15.92 28.49
C ILE A 414 -15.58 -17.35 28.12
N LYS A 415 -16.52 -17.91 28.88
CA LYS A 415 -16.97 -19.31 28.74
C LYS A 415 -18.28 -19.46 27.98
N ASP A 416 -19.05 -18.38 27.85
CA ASP A 416 -20.31 -18.40 27.11
C ASP A 416 -20.07 -18.48 25.60
N THR A 417 -20.71 -19.43 24.94
CA THR A 417 -20.65 -19.66 23.49
C THR A 417 -21.85 -19.06 22.75
N SER A 418 -22.95 -18.78 23.45
CA SER A 418 -24.15 -18.09 22.96
C SER A 418 -23.99 -16.58 23.12
N MET A 419 -23.12 -15.97 22.32
CA MET A 419 -22.90 -14.52 22.38
C MET A 419 -24.03 -13.74 21.71
N SER A 420 -24.42 -12.63 22.31
CA SER A 420 -25.26 -11.59 21.70
C SER A 420 -24.40 -10.34 21.48
N TRP A 421 -24.73 -9.51 20.48
CA TRP A 421 -24.08 -8.21 20.29
C TRP A 421 -24.21 -7.30 21.53
N ASN A 422 -25.17 -7.57 22.43
CA ASN A 422 -25.32 -6.84 23.69
C ASN A 422 -24.12 -6.96 24.63
N ILE A 423 -23.27 -8.00 24.47
CA ILE A 423 -22.02 -8.15 25.24
C ILE A 423 -21.13 -6.91 25.15
N LEU A 424 -21.21 -6.18 24.03
CA LEU A 424 -20.42 -4.99 23.77
C LEU A 424 -20.79 -3.80 24.68
N PHE A 425 -21.94 -3.85 25.38
CA PHE A 425 -22.36 -2.84 26.35
C PHE A 425 -22.03 -3.22 27.80
N GLU A 426 -21.45 -4.40 28.04
CA GLU A 426 -21.11 -4.81 29.39
C GLU A 426 -19.92 -4.01 29.92
N LYS A 427 -20.12 -3.29 31.03
CA LYS A 427 -19.14 -2.37 31.62
C LYS A 427 -17.74 -2.94 31.85
N LYS A 428 -17.62 -4.25 32.06
CA LYS A 428 -16.31 -4.92 32.27
C LYS A 428 -15.44 -4.90 31.01
N TYR A 429 -16.01 -4.65 29.83
CA TYR A 429 -15.29 -4.55 28.55
C TYR A 429 -15.08 -3.11 28.08
N ASP A 430 -15.41 -2.11 28.91
CA ASP A 430 -15.23 -0.69 28.56
C ASP A 430 -13.77 -0.39 28.18
N GLY A 431 -13.56 0.17 26.98
CA GLY A 431 -12.23 0.46 26.46
C GLY A 431 -11.40 -0.77 26.10
N ARG A 432 -12.01 -1.97 26.08
CA ARG A 432 -11.39 -3.26 25.78
C ARG A 432 -12.10 -3.99 24.62
N ILE A 433 -12.75 -3.22 23.76
CA ILE A 433 -13.44 -3.69 22.55
C ILE A 433 -12.78 -3.07 21.32
N LEU A 434 -12.54 -3.88 20.30
CA LEU A 434 -12.13 -3.42 18.97
C LEU A 434 -13.19 -3.80 17.94
N LEU A 435 -13.60 -2.84 17.11
CA LEU A 435 -14.48 -3.08 15.98
C LEU A 435 -13.70 -2.91 14.67
N VAL A 436 -14.02 -3.71 13.65
CA VAL A 436 -13.48 -3.49 12.30
C VAL A 436 -13.87 -2.10 11.79
N ASP A 437 -12.97 -1.37 11.13
CA ASP A 437 -13.25 -0.06 10.50
C ASP A 437 -13.94 -0.23 9.14
N ASP A 438 -14.97 -1.08 9.10
CA ASP A 438 -15.85 -1.28 7.96
C ASP A 438 -17.25 -0.73 8.27
N MET A 439 -17.73 0.17 7.41
CA MET A 439 -19.00 0.86 7.57
C MET A 439 -20.18 -0.11 7.62
N ARG A 440 -20.22 -1.08 6.71
CA ARG A 440 -21.36 -1.99 6.58
C ARG A 440 -21.38 -2.92 7.79
N GLU A 441 -20.24 -3.50 8.15
CA GLU A 441 -20.11 -4.41 9.28
C GLU A 441 -20.53 -3.74 10.60
N VAL A 442 -20.04 -2.54 10.90
CA VAL A 442 -20.38 -1.86 12.15
C VAL A 442 -21.83 -1.38 12.17
N LEU A 443 -22.32 -0.81 11.07
CA LEU A 443 -23.73 -0.40 11.01
C LEU A 443 -24.66 -1.61 11.17
N ASN A 444 -24.31 -2.76 10.61
CA ASN A 444 -25.08 -3.99 10.75
C ASN A 444 -25.24 -4.43 12.21
N ILE A 445 -24.23 -4.27 13.07
CA ILE A 445 -24.40 -4.52 14.52
C ILE A 445 -25.56 -3.69 15.07
N GLY A 446 -25.63 -2.41 14.71
CA GLY A 446 -26.72 -1.52 15.10
C GLY A 446 -28.08 -1.97 14.56
N TYR A 447 -28.15 -2.40 13.29
CA TYR A 447 -29.37 -2.95 12.71
C TYR A 447 -29.82 -4.21 13.45
N ARG A 448 -28.90 -5.15 13.71
CA ARG A 448 -29.19 -6.43 14.36
C ARG A 448 -29.65 -6.27 15.80
N LEU A 449 -29.03 -5.37 16.57
CA LEU A 449 -29.46 -5.03 17.93
C LEU A 449 -30.87 -4.43 17.99
N ASN A 450 -31.32 -3.75 16.92
CA ASN A 450 -32.67 -3.22 16.81
C ASN A 450 -33.64 -4.16 16.07
N ASN A 451 -33.20 -5.39 15.75
CA ASN A 451 -33.94 -6.37 14.95
C ASN A 451 -34.38 -5.87 13.56
N TYR A 452 -33.61 -4.97 12.96
CA TYR A 452 -33.80 -4.48 11.60
C TYR A 452 -32.85 -5.20 10.62
N ARG A 453 -33.04 -4.95 9.32
CA ARG A 453 -32.19 -5.51 8.26
C ARG A 453 -31.78 -4.41 7.30
N MET A 454 -30.48 -4.32 7.02
CA MET A 454 -29.92 -3.28 6.15
C MET A 454 -30.50 -3.32 4.72
N LYS A 455 -30.94 -4.50 4.27
CA LYS A 455 -31.56 -4.71 2.96
C LYS A 455 -32.89 -3.98 2.77
N ASP A 456 -33.56 -3.59 3.85
CA ASP A 456 -34.86 -2.92 3.80
C ASP A 456 -34.74 -1.44 3.40
N ARG A 457 -33.51 -0.88 3.44
CA ARG A 457 -33.15 0.48 2.97
C ARG A 457 -34.04 1.59 3.56
N LYS A 458 -34.39 1.49 4.84
CA LYS A 458 -35.23 2.48 5.52
C LYS A 458 -34.41 3.43 6.41
N SER A 459 -34.58 4.73 6.19
CA SER A 459 -33.82 5.76 6.91
C SER A 459 -34.10 5.81 8.41
N ASP A 460 -35.33 5.53 8.85
CA ASP A 460 -35.71 5.47 10.27
C ASP A 460 -35.01 4.31 11.00
N GLU A 461 -34.94 3.14 10.36
CA GLU A 461 -34.17 1.99 10.85
C GLU A 461 -32.67 2.30 10.95
N LEU A 462 -32.11 3.01 9.95
CA LEU A 462 -30.71 3.48 10.00
C LEU A 462 -30.47 4.44 11.17
N GLN A 463 -31.39 5.39 11.43
CA GLN A 463 -31.24 6.32 12.55
C GLN A 463 -31.34 5.61 13.91
N ALA A 464 -32.19 4.59 14.02
CA ALA A 464 -32.27 3.75 15.23
C ALA A 464 -30.97 2.96 15.44
N ALA A 465 -30.45 2.32 14.38
CA ALA A 465 -29.17 1.61 14.40
C ALA A 465 -28.02 2.54 14.81
N LEU A 466 -27.94 3.72 14.18
CA LEU A 466 -26.93 4.74 14.51
C LEU A 466 -27.04 5.22 15.96
N SER A 467 -28.25 5.43 16.47
CA SER A 467 -28.48 5.86 17.86
C SER A 467 -27.98 4.81 18.85
N THR A 468 -28.18 3.52 18.56
CA THR A 468 -27.62 2.41 19.35
C THR A 468 -26.09 2.39 19.28
N LEU A 469 -25.50 2.59 18.10
CA LEU A 469 -24.05 2.59 17.93
C LEU A 469 -23.36 3.80 18.57
N ILE A 470 -24.01 4.97 18.59
CA ILE A 470 -23.50 6.15 19.32
C ILE A 470 -23.43 5.85 20.83
N LYS A 471 -24.40 5.10 21.37
CA LYS A 471 -24.34 4.64 22.78
C LYS A 471 -23.26 3.60 23.00
N LEU A 472 -22.96 2.77 21.99
CA LEU A 472 -21.92 1.77 22.06
C LEU A 472 -20.51 2.39 22.01
N LYS A 473 -20.33 3.47 21.25
CA LYS A 473 -19.01 4.04 20.95
C LYS A 473 -18.12 4.32 22.18
N PRO A 474 -18.63 4.85 23.32
CA PRO A 474 -17.82 5.04 24.53
C PRO A 474 -17.19 3.75 25.10
N HIS A 475 -17.76 2.59 24.80
CA HIS A 475 -17.25 1.28 25.22
C HIS A 475 -16.12 0.78 24.29
N VAL A 476 -16.04 1.30 23.07
CA VAL A 476 -15.12 0.85 22.02
C VAL A 476 -13.78 1.57 22.14
N LYS A 477 -12.68 0.81 22.17
CA LYS A 477 -11.32 1.36 22.21
C LYS A 477 -10.98 2.08 20.91
N LYS A 478 -11.27 1.44 19.78
CA LYS A 478 -11.04 1.98 18.43
C LYS A 478 -11.73 1.15 17.35
N PHE A 479 -11.85 1.77 16.18
CA PHE A 479 -12.08 1.10 14.90
C PHE A 479 -10.73 0.82 14.25
N ASP A 480 -10.50 -0.39 13.75
CA ASP A 480 -9.23 -0.77 13.10
C ASP A 480 -9.48 -1.65 11.87
N ASN A 481 -8.69 -1.45 10.83
CA ASN A 481 -8.70 -2.28 9.62
C ASN A 481 -7.77 -3.50 9.72
N ASN A 482 -6.92 -3.58 10.75
CA ASN A 482 -6.10 -4.75 11.01
C ASN A 482 -6.95 -5.95 11.43
N ILE A 483 -6.39 -7.16 11.25
CA ILE A 483 -6.94 -8.48 11.66
C ILE A 483 -7.40 -8.49 13.15
N GLY A 484 -6.86 -7.58 13.98
CA GLY A 484 -7.32 -7.34 15.36
C GLY A 484 -6.81 -8.34 16.40
N GLY A 485 -6.37 -9.52 15.98
CA GLY A 485 -5.86 -10.58 16.84
C GLY A 485 -4.66 -10.18 17.72
N ASP A 486 -3.76 -9.34 17.21
CA ASP A 486 -2.59 -8.88 17.99
C ASP A 486 -2.98 -8.13 19.26
N TYR A 487 -4.10 -7.39 19.25
CA TYR A 487 -4.62 -6.69 20.43
C TYR A 487 -5.13 -7.66 21.50
N LEU A 488 -5.73 -8.79 21.08
CA LEU A 488 -6.14 -9.85 21.99
C LEU A 488 -4.92 -10.54 22.61
N VAL A 489 -3.91 -10.86 21.79
CA VAL A 489 -2.65 -11.49 22.24
C VAL A 489 -1.91 -10.58 23.22
N ALA A 490 -1.85 -9.27 22.94
CA ALA A 490 -1.25 -8.29 23.83
C ALA A 490 -2.07 -8.02 25.12
N GLY A 491 -3.28 -8.57 25.25
CA GLY A 491 -4.19 -8.31 26.38
C GLY A 491 -4.74 -6.88 26.42
N GLU A 492 -4.64 -6.15 25.31
CA GLU A 492 -5.08 -4.77 25.17
C GLU A 492 -6.60 -4.63 25.01
N VAL A 493 -7.25 -5.66 24.50
CA VAL A 493 -8.70 -5.80 24.33
C VAL A 493 -9.12 -7.23 24.71
N ASP A 494 -10.39 -7.43 25.04
CA ASP A 494 -10.96 -8.74 25.33
C ASP A 494 -11.90 -9.24 24.23
N LEU A 495 -12.43 -8.33 23.43
CA LEU A 495 -13.39 -8.59 22.36
C LEU A 495 -12.93 -7.90 21.07
N VAL A 496 -12.90 -8.66 19.97
CA VAL A 496 -12.60 -8.15 18.63
C VAL A 496 -13.71 -8.57 17.69
N HIS A 497 -14.34 -7.60 17.02
CA HIS A 497 -15.24 -7.87 15.90
C HIS A 497 -14.45 -7.89 14.58
N ASN A 498 -14.41 -9.04 13.91
CA ASN A 498 -13.75 -9.22 12.61
C ASN A 498 -14.24 -10.53 11.94
N TRP A 499 -13.66 -10.91 10.80
CA TRP A 499 -14.07 -12.08 10.01
C TRP A 499 -13.48 -13.41 10.50
N ASN A 500 -14.21 -14.50 10.29
CA ASN A 500 -13.79 -15.84 10.71
C ASN A 500 -12.41 -16.28 10.15
N GLY A 501 -12.01 -15.88 8.94
CA GLY A 501 -10.67 -16.20 8.41
C GLY A 501 -9.53 -15.59 9.24
N SER A 502 -9.67 -14.34 9.65
CA SER A 502 -8.78 -13.65 10.59
C SER A 502 -8.66 -14.38 11.92
N TYR A 503 -9.78 -14.92 12.43
CA TYR A 503 -9.79 -15.76 13.63
C TYR A 503 -9.02 -17.08 13.44
N LEU A 504 -9.23 -17.77 12.31
CA LEU A 504 -8.58 -19.05 12.06
C LEU A 504 -7.05 -18.92 12.00
N LEU A 505 -6.55 -17.81 11.45
CA LEU A 505 -5.13 -17.45 11.49
C LEU A 505 -4.63 -17.26 12.93
N LEU A 506 -5.37 -16.52 13.76
CA LEU A 506 -5.06 -16.33 15.18
C LEU A 506 -5.03 -17.67 15.92
N LYS A 507 -6.06 -18.50 15.76
CA LYS A 507 -6.20 -19.81 16.43
C LYS A 507 -5.06 -20.76 16.13
N ARG A 508 -4.50 -20.70 14.91
CA ARG A 508 -3.36 -21.55 14.50
C ARG A 508 -2.15 -21.39 15.43
N GLU A 509 -1.94 -20.19 15.94
CA GLU A 509 -0.80 -19.82 16.79
C GLU A 509 -1.22 -19.71 18.28
N HIS A 510 -2.48 -19.35 18.53
CA HIS A 510 -3.05 -19.10 19.86
C HIS A 510 -4.38 -19.85 20.07
N PRO A 511 -4.33 -21.15 20.45
CA PRO A 511 -5.52 -22.01 20.54
C PRO A 511 -6.53 -21.62 21.63
N GLU A 512 -6.13 -20.78 22.59
CA GLU A 512 -6.97 -20.26 23.66
C GLU A 512 -8.07 -19.32 23.16
N PHE A 513 -7.90 -18.70 21.99
CA PHE A 513 -8.91 -17.82 21.43
C PHE A 513 -10.03 -18.59 20.75
N LYS A 514 -11.23 -18.06 20.90
CA LYS A 514 -12.48 -18.60 20.38
C LYS A 514 -13.19 -17.58 19.51
N PHE A 515 -14.13 -18.09 18.71
CA PHE A 515 -14.97 -17.30 17.81
C PHE A 515 -16.43 -17.63 18.06
N ALA A 516 -17.28 -16.61 18.07
CA ALA A 516 -18.73 -16.76 18.16
C ALA A 516 -19.41 -15.86 17.13
N VAL A 517 -20.46 -16.39 16.50
CA VAL A 517 -21.41 -15.59 15.71
C VAL A 517 -22.55 -15.16 16.64
N PRO A 518 -22.80 -13.85 16.79
CA PRO A 518 -23.84 -13.39 17.68
C PRO A 518 -25.25 -13.87 17.32
N GLU A 519 -26.12 -14.00 18.32
CA GLU A 519 -27.47 -14.54 18.18
C GLU A 519 -28.36 -13.76 17.21
N GLU A 520 -28.21 -12.44 17.17
CA GLU A 520 -28.95 -11.56 16.26
C GLU A 520 -28.51 -11.70 14.80
N GLY A 521 -27.41 -12.41 14.56
CA GLY A 521 -26.81 -12.65 13.25
C GLY A 521 -25.66 -11.70 12.91
N ALA A 522 -25.03 -11.97 11.78
CA ALA A 522 -23.89 -11.24 11.25
C ALA A 522 -23.93 -11.27 9.72
N PHE A 523 -22.96 -10.63 9.06
CA PHE A 523 -22.86 -10.76 7.61
C PHE A 523 -22.16 -12.05 7.20
N PHE A 524 -22.62 -12.58 6.06
CA PHE A 524 -21.99 -13.59 5.27
C PHE A 524 -21.51 -12.95 3.97
N PHE A 525 -20.38 -13.39 3.46
CA PHE A 525 -19.85 -12.92 2.20
C PHE A 525 -19.26 -14.07 1.40
N VAL A 526 -19.30 -13.91 0.08
CA VAL A 526 -18.58 -14.77 -0.85
C VAL A 526 -17.71 -13.86 -1.71
N ASP A 527 -16.42 -14.14 -1.73
CA ASP A 527 -15.50 -13.50 -2.66
C ASP A 527 -15.31 -14.37 -3.89
N ASN A 528 -15.32 -13.71 -5.03
CA ASN A 528 -15.45 -14.36 -6.32
C ASN A 528 -14.35 -13.87 -7.25
N PHE A 529 -13.71 -14.81 -7.93
CA PHE A 529 -12.87 -14.43 -9.05
C PHE A 529 -13.74 -14.06 -10.24
N CYS A 530 -13.42 -12.92 -10.85
CA CYS A 530 -14.07 -12.44 -12.07
C CYS A 530 -13.02 -12.07 -13.11
N ILE A 531 -13.36 -12.19 -14.39
CA ILE A 531 -12.52 -11.69 -15.50
C ILE A 531 -13.01 -10.30 -15.86
N THR A 532 -12.12 -9.31 -15.96
CA THR A 532 -12.53 -7.95 -16.34
C THR A 532 -12.91 -7.89 -17.81
N ALA A 533 -13.82 -6.98 -18.17
CA ALA A 533 -14.25 -6.78 -19.56
C ALA A 533 -13.08 -6.42 -20.49
N ASN A 534 -12.07 -5.73 -19.97
CA ASN A 534 -10.90 -5.24 -20.71
C ASN A 534 -9.65 -6.12 -20.54
N ALA A 535 -9.80 -7.35 -20.03
CA ALA A 535 -8.69 -8.28 -19.78
C ALA A 535 -7.85 -8.51 -21.07
N ALA A 536 -6.57 -8.14 -21.03
CA ALA A 536 -5.66 -8.26 -22.16
C ALA A 536 -5.20 -9.72 -22.34
N ASN A 537 -5.07 -10.48 -21.25
CA ASN A 537 -4.58 -11.85 -21.22
C ASN A 537 -5.69 -12.83 -20.81
N ARG A 538 -6.88 -12.70 -21.40
CA ARG A 538 -8.07 -13.48 -21.03
C ARG A 538 -7.85 -15.00 -20.97
N LYS A 539 -7.10 -15.58 -21.92
CA LYS A 539 -6.79 -17.02 -21.90
C LYS A 539 -5.96 -17.42 -20.68
N ASN A 540 -5.02 -16.57 -20.26
CA ASN A 540 -4.20 -16.79 -19.08
C ASN A 540 -5.05 -16.69 -17.81
N ALA A 541 -6.02 -15.77 -17.80
CA ALA A 541 -7.00 -15.66 -16.71
C ALA A 541 -7.83 -16.95 -16.59
N GLU A 542 -8.43 -17.43 -17.68
CA GLU A 542 -9.21 -18.68 -17.67
C GLU A 542 -8.38 -19.90 -17.24
N LEU A 543 -7.11 -19.98 -17.68
CA LEU A 543 -6.17 -21.02 -17.23
C LEU A 543 -5.91 -20.94 -15.72
N PHE A 544 -5.65 -19.75 -15.19
CA PHE A 544 -5.45 -19.54 -13.75
C PHE A 544 -6.69 -19.92 -12.95
N LEU A 545 -7.88 -19.50 -13.40
CA LEU A 545 -9.15 -19.87 -12.77
C LEU A 545 -9.36 -21.37 -12.76
N ASN A 546 -9.04 -22.07 -13.85
CA ASN A 546 -9.14 -23.53 -13.85
C ASN A 546 -8.10 -24.19 -12.94
N TYR A 547 -6.89 -23.63 -12.84
CA TYR A 547 -5.83 -24.13 -11.97
C TYR A 547 -6.17 -23.97 -10.49
N ILE A 548 -6.59 -22.79 -10.04
CA ILE A 548 -6.87 -22.49 -8.63
C ILE A 548 -8.04 -23.34 -8.08
N LEU A 549 -8.95 -23.77 -8.95
CA LEU A 549 -10.09 -24.63 -8.62
C LEU A 549 -9.76 -26.12 -8.51
N ARG A 550 -8.54 -26.54 -8.85
CA ARG A 550 -8.11 -27.93 -8.62
C ARG A 550 -8.17 -28.23 -7.12
N PRO A 551 -8.78 -29.34 -6.67
CA PRO A 551 -9.00 -29.53 -5.25
C PRO A 551 -7.73 -29.57 -4.39
N GLU A 552 -6.62 -30.09 -4.92
CA GLU A 552 -5.32 -30.08 -4.27
C GLU A 552 -4.70 -28.67 -4.18
N VAL A 553 -4.92 -27.82 -5.18
CA VAL A 553 -4.45 -26.44 -5.20
C VAL A 553 -5.29 -25.60 -4.24
N ALA A 554 -6.61 -25.74 -4.27
CA ALA A 554 -7.52 -25.11 -3.32
C ALA A 554 -7.17 -25.49 -1.87
N ALA A 555 -6.95 -26.77 -1.58
CA ALA A 555 -6.52 -27.23 -0.26
C ALA A 555 -5.17 -26.61 0.15
N LYS A 556 -4.17 -26.61 -0.74
CA LYS A 556 -2.87 -25.99 -0.49
C LYS A 556 -3.00 -24.51 -0.17
N ASN A 557 -3.84 -23.80 -0.90
CA ASN A 557 -4.08 -22.39 -0.68
C ASN A 557 -4.80 -22.15 0.66
N MET A 558 -5.87 -22.90 0.94
CA MET A 558 -6.64 -22.84 2.19
C MET A 558 -5.78 -23.10 3.43
N THR A 559 -4.85 -24.07 3.39
CA THR A 559 -3.93 -24.33 4.51
C THR A 559 -3.06 -23.12 4.86
N LYS A 560 -2.77 -22.24 3.89
CA LYS A 560 -1.97 -21.04 4.10
C LYS A 560 -2.83 -19.88 4.61
N ILE A 561 -3.91 -19.57 3.90
CA ILE A 561 -4.74 -18.38 4.11
C ILE A 561 -5.82 -18.56 5.17
N LEU A 562 -6.24 -19.81 5.42
CA LEU A 562 -7.27 -20.21 6.38
C LEU A 562 -8.65 -19.56 6.22
N TYR A 563 -8.99 -19.08 5.03
CA TYR A 563 -10.36 -18.78 4.64
C TYR A 563 -11.10 -20.03 4.16
N LEU A 564 -12.40 -20.09 4.42
CA LEU A 564 -13.23 -21.20 3.96
C LEU A 564 -13.43 -21.12 2.45
N MET A 565 -13.44 -22.26 1.78
CA MET A 565 -13.61 -22.35 0.33
C MET A 565 -14.76 -23.29 -0.01
N PRO A 566 -15.59 -22.98 -1.03
CA PRO A 566 -16.71 -23.83 -1.43
C PRO A 566 -16.27 -25.00 -2.34
N ASN A 567 -14.99 -25.41 -2.29
CA ASN A 567 -14.47 -26.51 -3.10
C ASN A 567 -14.73 -27.86 -2.43
N THR A 568 -15.69 -28.61 -2.95
CA THR A 568 -16.15 -29.91 -2.42
C THR A 568 -15.11 -31.03 -2.50
N GLY A 569 -14.06 -30.89 -3.32
CA GLY A 569 -13.03 -31.92 -3.50
C GLY A 569 -11.83 -31.78 -2.57
N MET A 570 -11.69 -30.66 -1.86
CA MET A 570 -10.44 -30.27 -1.19
C MET A 570 -10.15 -31.06 0.09
N ASP A 571 -11.19 -31.57 0.76
CA ASP A 571 -11.10 -32.21 2.07
C ASP A 571 -10.13 -33.38 2.12
N LYS A 572 -9.93 -34.11 1.00
CA LYS A 572 -8.99 -35.23 0.93
C LYS A 572 -7.51 -34.81 0.95
N TYR A 573 -7.21 -33.54 0.67
CA TYR A 573 -5.86 -32.98 0.61
C TYR A 573 -5.50 -32.13 1.82
N LEU A 574 -6.48 -31.74 2.64
CA LEU A 574 -6.24 -30.98 3.87
C LEU A 574 -5.63 -31.88 4.96
N ASP A 575 -4.58 -31.38 5.60
CA ASP A 575 -3.96 -32.02 6.76
C ASP A 575 -4.88 -31.96 8.00
N ALA A 576 -4.63 -32.84 8.97
CA ALA A 576 -5.46 -32.95 10.17
C ALA A 576 -5.51 -31.66 11.01
N LYS A 577 -4.39 -30.92 11.09
CA LYS A 577 -4.32 -29.68 11.85
C LYS A 577 -5.14 -28.59 11.19
N THR A 578 -5.05 -28.45 9.86
CA THR A 578 -5.91 -27.51 9.12
C THR A 578 -7.38 -27.86 9.29
N LYS A 579 -7.76 -29.14 9.19
CA LYS A 579 -9.15 -29.60 9.43
C LYS A 579 -9.66 -29.27 10.83
N GLU A 580 -8.84 -29.49 11.85
CA GLU A 580 -9.18 -29.13 13.23
C GLU A 580 -9.44 -27.62 13.37
N ILE A 581 -8.56 -26.80 12.80
CA ILE A 581 -8.68 -25.34 12.84
C ILE A 581 -9.97 -24.89 12.15
N ILE A 582 -10.24 -25.31 10.91
CA ILE A 582 -11.42 -24.85 10.15
C ILE A 582 -12.74 -25.36 10.74
N ASN A 583 -12.72 -26.47 11.47
CA ASN A 583 -13.90 -26.99 12.16
C ASN A 583 -14.17 -26.28 13.49
N SER A 584 -13.31 -25.34 13.90
CA SER A 584 -13.50 -24.59 15.14
C SER A 584 -14.44 -23.39 15.02
N VAL A 585 -14.79 -22.99 13.80
CA VAL A 585 -15.81 -21.97 13.56
C VAL A 585 -17.19 -22.63 13.44
N PRO A 586 -18.26 -22.03 14.00
CA PRO A 586 -19.61 -22.62 13.97
C PRO A 586 -20.15 -22.77 12.54
N LYS A 587 -20.76 -23.92 12.22
CA LYS A 587 -21.37 -24.18 10.90
C LYS A 587 -22.89 -24.13 10.90
N ASP A 588 -23.51 -24.31 12.06
CA ASP A 588 -24.95 -24.27 12.33
C ASP A 588 -25.54 -22.85 12.35
N VAL A 589 -24.71 -21.84 12.11
CA VAL A 589 -25.07 -20.42 12.21
C VAL A 589 -25.58 -19.83 10.90
N MET A 590 -25.50 -20.56 9.79
CA MET A 590 -25.82 -20.07 8.44
C MET A 590 -27.23 -19.45 8.34
N ASN A 591 -28.21 -19.97 9.08
CA ASN A 591 -29.59 -19.45 9.08
C ASN A 591 -29.73 -18.05 9.70
N ARG A 592 -28.73 -17.58 10.46
CA ARG A 592 -28.72 -16.25 11.10
C ARG A 592 -27.90 -15.22 10.32
N LEU A 593 -27.13 -15.69 9.35
CA LEU A 593 -26.28 -14.83 8.52
C LEU A 593 -27.06 -14.28 7.33
N GLU A 594 -26.65 -13.12 6.84
CA GLU A 594 -27.18 -12.58 5.59
C GLU A 594 -26.08 -12.03 4.70
N PHE A 595 -26.29 -12.02 3.38
CA PHE A 595 -25.40 -11.33 2.46
C PHE A 595 -25.50 -9.81 2.65
N SER A 596 -24.38 -9.13 2.45
CA SER A 596 -24.38 -7.66 2.37
C SER A 596 -25.27 -7.22 1.20
N PRO A 597 -26.30 -6.38 1.43
CA PRO A 597 -27.20 -5.99 0.37
C PRO A 597 -26.53 -5.00 -0.59
N GLU A 598 -26.94 -5.04 -1.86
CA GLU A 598 -26.81 -3.87 -2.74
C GLU A 598 -27.67 -2.74 -2.16
N LEU A 599 -27.14 -1.52 -2.10
CA LEU A 599 -27.82 -0.39 -1.45
C LEU A 599 -28.17 0.76 -2.40
N GLY A 600 -27.57 0.82 -3.59
CA GLY A 600 -27.79 1.92 -4.54
C GLY A 600 -27.59 3.29 -3.89
N ASP A 601 -28.52 4.22 -4.13
CA ASP A 601 -28.47 5.59 -3.60
C ASP A 601 -28.49 5.65 -2.06
N PHE A 602 -29.01 4.61 -1.38
CA PHE A 602 -29.03 4.54 0.09
C PHE A 602 -27.61 4.49 0.69
N MET A 603 -26.59 4.15 -0.11
CA MET A 603 -25.18 4.24 0.30
C MET A 603 -24.80 5.61 0.84
N MET A 604 -25.31 6.68 0.24
CA MET A 604 -25.02 8.05 0.69
C MET A 604 -25.55 8.32 2.10
N GLU A 605 -26.65 7.68 2.51
CA GLU A 605 -27.17 7.79 3.87
C GLU A 605 -26.32 6.99 4.86
N LEU A 606 -25.86 5.79 4.48
CA LEU A 606 -24.93 5.01 5.29
C LEU A 606 -23.62 5.76 5.52
N GLU A 607 -23.03 6.35 4.47
CA GLU A 607 -21.77 7.10 4.57
C GLU A 607 -21.90 8.31 5.51
N LYS A 608 -23.03 9.02 5.45
CA LYS A 608 -23.32 10.11 6.39
C LYS A 608 -23.47 9.59 7.81
N ALA A 609 -24.18 8.48 8.01
CA ALA A 609 -24.35 7.86 9.32
C ALA A 609 -23.02 7.39 9.90
N TRP A 610 -22.16 6.78 9.08
CA TRP A 610 -20.82 6.33 9.45
C TRP A 610 -19.90 7.49 9.82
N THR A 611 -19.88 8.54 9.00
CA THR A 611 -19.12 9.76 9.28
C THR A 611 -19.55 10.39 10.60
N LYS A 612 -20.86 10.44 10.85
CA LYS A 612 -21.43 10.91 12.12
C LYS A 612 -21.04 10.00 13.29
N LEU A 613 -21.07 8.68 13.13
CA LEU A 613 -20.62 7.75 14.17
C LEU A 613 -19.15 7.97 14.50
N LYS A 614 -18.27 8.12 13.49
CA LYS A 614 -16.84 8.34 13.71
C LYS A 614 -16.52 9.70 14.33
N SER A 615 -17.33 10.73 14.09
CA SER A 615 -17.09 12.07 14.63
C SER A 615 -17.62 12.33 16.06
N ASN A 616 -18.57 11.55 16.57
CA ASN A 616 -19.17 11.72 17.91
C ASN A 616 -18.36 11.10 19.05
#